data_AF-A0A7M2Y8J1-F1
#
_entry.id   AF-A0A7M2Y8J1-F1
#
_cell.length_a   1.000
_cell.length_b   1.000
_cell.length_c   1.000
_cell.angle_alpha   90.00
_cell.angle_beta   90.00
_cell.angle_gamma   90.00
#
_symmetry.space_group_name_H-M   'P 1'
#
loop_
_entity.id
_entity.type
_entity.pdbx_description
1 polymer ?
#
loop_
_entity_poly.entity_id
_entity_poly.type
_entity_poly.pdbx_seq_one_letter_code
_entity_poly.pdbx_strand_id
1 'polypeptide(L)'
;MQKLTGLISINKKILLFFGMLLFSGIKAQIVYTTVSSLVSAVNAASATGGTFILKDGTYNNASLSISAIAAADKPIIIQSQTIGGVTLTGKSYVSFGYGAQYITLQGFKFNCTGTTTLIKFQGNNNIRITRNDFTLTVPDGVTGVKWILIGGVYNDTTPPYQFLSHHNRIDHNNFHDKNTLGNFITIDGTNSVQVSQYDRIDHNLFRNNGPRAVNEQEAVRMGWSAMSNSSAYTILENNLFENCDGDPEIVSVKSCDNIIRHNTFSGNYGSLSLRSGRRNLVDGNYFFGNKRPVGLAGDGVSHVYTGGVRIYGLDHIIVNNYFEGLNGTKFDAPISLTQGDDIGYSGANCTPDSGLN
;
A
#
# COMPACT_ATOMS: atom_id res chain seq x y z
N MET A 1 39.28 -50.18 66.47
CA MET A 1 39.33 -50.21 64.98
C MET A 1 38.66 -48.96 64.46
N GLN A 2 39.30 -48.40 63.44
CA GLN A 2 39.05 -47.18 62.65
C GLN A 2 37.64 -46.54 62.63
N LYS A 3 37.67 -45.21 62.85
CA LYS A 3 37.05 -44.11 62.06
C LYS A 3 35.64 -44.32 61.50
N LEU A 4 34.74 -43.39 61.83
CA LEU A 4 34.31 -42.35 60.88
C LEU A 4 33.64 -41.17 61.61
N THR A 5 34.36 -40.06 61.70
CA THR A 5 33.89 -38.71 62.01
C THR A 5 33.36 -38.06 60.74
N GLY A 6 32.19 -37.42 60.79
CA GLY A 6 31.64 -36.61 59.70
C GLY A 6 30.61 -35.62 60.20
N LEU A 7 31.07 -34.55 60.86
CA LEU A 7 30.27 -33.35 61.14
C LEU A 7 29.93 -32.66 59.80
N ILE A 8 28.65 -32.50 59.51
CA ILE A 8 28.16 -31.63 58.44
C ILE A 8 28.27 -30.18 58.93
N SER A 9 29.30 -29.50 58.46
CA SER A 9 29.45 -28.05 58.53
C SER A 9 28.42 -27.40 57.59
N ILE A 10 27.33 -26.88 58.15
CA ILE A 10 26.39 -26.04 57.40
C ILE A 10 27.04 -24.65 57.26
N ASN A 11 27.53 -24.41 56.06
CA ASN A 11 28.23 -23.19 55.67
C ASN A 11 27.22 -22.01 55.64
N LYS A 12 27.22 -21.17 56.68
CA LYS A 12 26.38 -19.95 56.81
C LYS A 12 26.64 -18.86 55.73
N LYS A 13 27.41 -19.16 54.67
CA LYS A 13 27.71 -18.25 53.56
C LYS A 13 26.84 -18.45 52.31
N ILE A 14 25.91 -19.40 52.30
CA ILE A 14 25.01 -19.67 51.15
C ILE A 14 23.63 -18.99 51.33
N LEU A 15 23.49 -18.03 52.26
CA LEU A 15 22.24 -17.32 52.51
C LEU A 15 22.18 -15.87 52.00
N LEU A 16 23.09 -15.48 51.10
CA LEU A 16 23.22 -14.08 50.65
C LEU A 16 23.34 -13.90 49.13
N PHE A 17 22.87 -14.87 48.33
CA PHE A 17 22.89 -14.77 46.87
C PHE A 17 21.58 -15.20 46.21
N PHE A 18 20.45 -15.01 46.90
CA PHE A 18 19.10 -15.25 46.36
C PHE A 18 18.17 -14.04 46.63
N GLY A 19 18.70 -12.85 46.38
CA GLY A 19 18.03 -11.58 46.67
C GLY A 19 18.26 -10.51 45.59
N MET A 20 18.47 -10.90 44.33
CA MET A 20 18.24 -10.01 43.20
C MET A 20 16.97 -10.51 42.51
N LEU A 21 15.84 -10.18 43.13
CA LEU A 21 14.58 -10.08 42.41
C LEU A 21 14.82 -9.10 41.26
N LEU A 22 14.90 -9.63 40.05
CA LEU A 22 14.73 -8.87 38.82
C LEU A 22 13.36 -8.19 38.92
N PHE A 23 13.34 -6.97 39.43
CA PHE A 23 12.26 -6.02 39.19
C PHE A 23 12.35 -5.67 37.70
N SER A 24 11.85 -6.56 36.84
CA SER A 24 11.40 -6.19 35.51
C SER A 24 10.27 -5.21 35.73
N GLY A 25 10.59 -3.91 35.72
CA GLY A 25 9.60 -2.86 35.83
C GLY A 25 8.61 -3.02 34.70
N ILE A 26 7.37 -3.42 35.03
CA ILE A 26 6.25 -3.39 34.11
C ILE A 26 6.00 -1.91 33.83
N LYS A 27 6.63 -1.35 32.80
CA LYS A 27 6.25 -0.05 32.29
C LYS A 27 4.90 -0.23 31.62
N ALA A 28 3.87 0.37 32.20
CA ALA A 28 2.58 0.48 31.53
C ALA A 28 2.81 1.11 30.15
N GLN A 29 2.27 0.49 29.12
CA GLN A 29 2.38 1.02 27.76
C GLN A 29 1.65 2.36 27.71
N ILE A 30 2.34 3.39 27.23
CA ILE A 30 1.77 4.74 27.13
C ILE A 30 0.68 4.71 26.06
N VAL A 31 -0.54 5.06 26.46
CA VAL A 31 -1.67 5.30 25.57
C VAL A 31 -1.85 6.80 25.45
N TYR A 32 -1.62 7.33 24.26
CA TYR A 32 -1.75 8.74 23.94
C TYR A 32 -3.24 9.08 23.78
N THR A 33 -3.69 10.16 24.41
CA THR A 33 -5.09 10.61 24.32
C THR A 33 -5.30 11.66 23.23
N THR A 34 -4.22 12.24 22.70
CA THR A 34 -4.26 13.25 21.65
C THR A 34 -3.31 12.90 20.52
N VAL A 35 -3.69 13.25 19.28
CA VAL A 35 -2.83 13.05 18.09
C VAL A 35 -1.53 13.84 18.19
N SER A 36 -1.57 15.08 18.72
CA SER A 36 -0.37 15.92 18.85
C SER A 36 0.68 15.31 19.79
N SER A 37 0.27 14.75 20.93
CA SER A 37 1.19 14.09 21.86
C SER A 37 1.76 12.79 21.28
N LEU A 38 0.93 12.01 20.56
CA LEU A 38 1.36 10.82 19.83
C LEU A 38 2.44 11.17 18.79
N VAL A 39 2.16 12.13 17.91
CA VAL A 39 3.07 12.54 16.83
C VAL A 39 4.39 13.06 17.38
N SER A 40 4.36 13.87 18.45
CA SER A 40 5.57 14.37 19.10
C SER A 40 6.45 13.23 19.62
N ALA A 41 5.84 12.23 20.25
CA ALA A 41 6.57 11.09 20.79
C ALA A 41 7.11 10.17 19.69
N VAL A 42 6.33 9.94 18.63
CA VAL A 42 6.78 9.18 17.44
C VAL A 42 8.01 9.83 16.82
N ASN A 43 7.96 11.14 16.57
CA ASN A 43 9.07 11.86 15.92
C ASN A 43 10.32 11.95 16.82
N ALA A 44 10.16 11.88 18.14
CA ALA A 44 11.28 11.81 19.08
C ALA A 44 11.94 10.42 19.15
N ALA A 45 11.32 9.38 18.57
CA ALA A 45 11.72 7.98 18.77
C ALA A 45 12.55 7.38 17.64
N SER A 46 13.03 8.16 16.67
CA SER A 46 13.84 7.70 15.53
C SER A 46 14.98 6.75 15.96
N ALA A 47 15.70 7.07 17.04
CA ALA A 47 16.84 6.27 17.50
C ALA A 47 16.48 5.07 18.40
N THR A 48 15.28 5.06 18.97
CA THR A 48 14.86 4.08 19.99
C THR A 48 13.83 3.08 19.48
N GLY A 49 13.09 3.43 18.41
CA GLY A 49 11.89 2.72 18.02
C GLY A 49 10.80 2.77 19.10
N GLY A 50 9.80 1.93 18.96
CA GLY A 50 8.78 1.70 19.99
C GLY A 50 7.37 1.56 19.42
N THR A 51 6.42 1.26 20.32
CA THR A 51 5.00 1.16 19.99
C THR A 51 4.22 2.29 20.62
N PHE A 52 3.54 3.07 19.78
CA PHE A 52 2.82 4.28 20.11
C PHE A 52 1.33 4.03 19.90
N ILE A 53 0.57 3.97 20.99
CA ILE A 53 -0.85 3.62 20.98
C ILE A 53 -1.70 4.88 21.09
N LEU A 54 -2.57 5.15 20.11
CA LEU A 54 -3.60 6.18 20.24
C LEU A 54 -4.85 5.59 20.88
N LYS A 55 -5.39 6.26 21.89
CA LYS A 55 -6.61 5.87 22.61
C LYS A 55 -7.78 5.75 21.63
N ASP A 56 -8.67 4.80 21.87
CA ASP A 56 -9.88 4.67 21.06
C ASP A 56 -10.73 5.95 21.13
N GLY A 57 -11.28 6.35 19.98
CA GLY A 57 -12.05 7.58 19.85
C GLY A 57 -12.06 8.14 18.43
N THR A 58 -12.78 9.25 18.28
CA THR A 58 -12.89 9.99 17.01
C THR A 58 -12.01 11.23 17.04
N TYR A 59 -11.16 11.38 16.04
CA TYR A 59 -10.20 12.47 15.92
C TYR A 59 -10.48 13.28 14.65
N ASN A 60 -11.09 14.45 14.83
CA ASN A 60 -11.45 15.34 13.74
C ASN A 60 -10.27 16.23 13.34
N ASN A 61 -10.03 16.37 12.03
CA ASN A 61 -8.94 17.17 11.45
C ASN A 61 -7.55 16.82 12.03
N ALA A 62 -7.31 15.53 12.29
CA ALA A 62 -6.06 15.01 12.81
C ALA A 62 -4.97 15.00 11.73
N SER A 63 -3.87 15.70 11.99
CA SER A 63 -2.69 15.72 11.13
C SER A 63 -1.59 14.85 11.76
N LEU A 64 -1.28 13.72 11.12
CA LEU A 64 -0.18 12.85 11.52
C LEU A 64 1.02 13.06 10.59
N SER A 65 1.81 14.09 10.87
CA SER A 65 3.04 14.39 10.15
C SER A 65 4.23 13.67 10.80
N ILE A 66 4.62 12.54 10.23
CA ILE A 66 5.62 11.63 10.77
C ILE A 66 6.93 11.81 10.00
N SER A 67 7.97 12.29 10.67
CA SER A 67 9.31 12.50 10.09
C SER A 67 10.37 11.60 10.74
N ALA A 68 9.95 10.60 11.50
CA ALA A 68 10.85 9.69 12.18
C ALA A 68 11.62 8.81 11.18
N ILE A 69 12.91 8.61 11.42
CA ILE A 69 13.77 7.75 10.62
C ILE A 69 14.22 6.63 11.56
N ALA A 70 13.47 5.52 11.57
CA ALA A 70 13.75 4.37 12.43
C ALA A 70 14.71 3.38 11.74
N ALA A 71 14.97 2.26 12.41
CA ALA A 71 15.83 1.18 11.90
C ALA A 71 15.12 -0.17 12.00
N ALA A 72 15.56 -1.16 11.22
CA ALA A 72 14.97 -2.49 11.19
C ALA A 72 14.94 -3.18 12.56
N ASP A 73 15.97 -2.98 13.38
CA ASP A 73 16.09 -3.53 14.73
C ASP A 73 15.34 -2.73 15.79
N LYS A 74 14.92 -1.50 15.45
CA LYS A 74 14.20 -0.55 16.32
C LYS A 74 13.06 0.13 15.55
N PRO A 75 12.07 -0.64 15.06
CA PRO A 75 11.00 -0.07 14.26
C PRO A 75 10.07 0.80 15.13
N ILE A 76 9.34 1.69 14.46
CA ILE A 76 8.24 2.44 15.06
C ILE A 76 6.92 1.80 14.65
N ILE A 77 6.05 1.53 15.63
CA ILE A 77 4.68 1.03 15.39
C ILE A 77 3.72 2.08 15.93
N ILE A 78 2.95 2.70 15.05
CA ILE A 78 1.86 3.61 15.37
C ILE A 78 0.57 2.80 15.24
N GLN A 79 -0.17 2.62 16.34
CA GLN A 79 -1.37 1.79 16.33
C GLN A 79 -2.54 2.41 17.09
N SER A 80 -3.76 2.06 16.69
CA SER A 80 -4.94 2.26 17.53
C SER A 80 -4.90 1.37 18.77
N GLN A 81 -5.61 1.76 19.83
CA GLN A 81 -5.72 0.96 21.05
C GLN A 81 -6.45 -0.37 20.79
N THR A 82 -7.53 -0.33 20.03
CA THR A 82 -8.15 -1.51 19.42
C THR A 82 -8.22 -1.36 17.91
N ILE A 83 -8.10 -2.45 17.14
CA ILE A 83 -8.20 -2.39 15.67
C ILE A 83 -9.57 -1.82 15.29
N GLY A 84 -9.59 -0.71 14.54
CA GLY A 84 -10.78 0.05 14.18
C GLY A 84 -11.30 1.00 15.27
N GLY A 85 -10.72 0.99 16.47
CA GLY A 85 -11.16 1.80 17.62
C GLY A 85 -10.80 3.30 17.51
N VAL A 86 -9.87 3.66 16.62
CA VAL A 86 -9.54 5.05 16.28
C VAL A 86 -10.13 5.41 14.94
N THR A 87 -11.04 6.39 14.92
CA THR A 87 -11.60 6.94 13.68
C THR A 87 -11.07 8.34 13.41
N LEU A 88 -10.38 8.52 12.28
CA LEU A 88 -9.95 9.82 11.78
C LEU A 88 -11.06 10.42 10.90
N THR A 89 -11.46 11.65 11.16
CA THR A 89 -12.57 12.33 10.44
C THR A 89 -12.20 13.74 9.97
N GLY A 90 -13.07 14.36 9.17
CA GLY A 90 -12.81 15.67 8.59
C GLY A 90 -11.61 15.62 7.66
N LYS A 91 -10.78 16.68 7.65
CA LYS A 91 -9.61 16.81 6.78
C LYS A 91 -8.37 16.09 7.35
N SER A 92 -8.57 14.93 7.98
CA SER A 92 -7.46 14.16 8.57
C SER A 92 -6.58 13.52 7.52
N TYR A 93 -5.27 13.43 7.80
CA TYR A 93 -4.30 12.80 6.91
C TYR A 93 -3.07 12.30 7.69
N VAL A 94 -2.33 11.41 7.06
CA VAL A 94 -1.00 10.96 7.46
C VAL A 94 -0.02 11.36 6.37
N SER A 95 1.07 12.01 6.74
CA SER A 95 2.14 12.37 5.82
C SER A 95 3.47 11.90 6.39
N PHE A 96 4.19 11.10 5.63
CA PHE A 96 5.56 10.74 5.95
C PHE A 96 6.51 11.78 5.35
N GLY A 97 7.36 12.37 6.19
CA GLY A 97 8.40 13.30 5.78
C GLY A 97 9.53 12.59 5.03
N TYR A 98 10.40 13.35 4.37
CA TYR A 98 11.47 12.79 3.55
C TYR A 98 12.37 11.84 4.35
N GLY A 99 12.66 10.67 3.78
CA GLY A 99 13.52 9.66 4.40
C GLY A 99 12.92 8.95 5.61
N ALA A 100 11.65 9.23 5.98
CA ALA A 100 10.99 8.45 7.03
C ALA A 100 10.95 6.97 6.63
N GLN A 101 11.29 6.09 7.57
CA GLN A 101 11.50 4.67 7.31
C GLN A 101 11.31 3.77 8.53
N TYR A 102 11.06 2.48 8.28
CA TYR A 102 10.81 1.45 9.31
C TYR A 102 9.68 1.80 10.27
N ILE A 103 8.57 2.28 9.71
CA ILE A 103 7.37 2.68 10.45
C ILE A 103 6.18 1.82 10.01
N THR A 104 5.41 1.31 10.96
CA THR A 104 4.12 0.67 10.72
C THR A 104 2.98 1.56 11.22
N LEU A 105 1.97 1.81 10.39
CA LEU A 105 0.69 2.40 10.77
C LEU A 105 -0.39 1.31 10.73
N GLN A 106 -1.04 1.04 11.87
CA GLN A 106 -2.02 -0.04 11.92
C GLN A 106 -3.28 0.21 12.75
N GLY A 107 -4.41 -0.34 12.29
CA GLY A 107 -5.65 -0.41 13.05
C GLY A 107 -6.53 0.84 12.97
N PHE A 108 -6.24 1.80 12.10
CA PHE A 108 -7.00 3.05 12.00
C PHE A 108 -8.20 2.91 11.07
N LYS A 109 -9.28 3.62 11.38
CA LYS A 109 -10.38 3.87 10.46
C LYS A 109 -10.29 5.28 9.92
N PHE A 110 -10.15 5.43 8.61
CA PHE A 110 -10.27 6.71 7.93
C PHE A 110 -11.71 6.86 7.47
N ASN A 111 -12.41 7.85 8.01
CA ASN A 111 -13.73 8.28 7.57
C ASN A 111 -13.70 9.79 7.34
N CYS A 112 -12.88 10.17 6.37
CA CYS A 112 -12.49 11.56 6.13
C CYS A 112 -13.42 12.25 5.13
N THR A 113 -13.38 13.58 5.16
CA THR A 113 -13.98 14.44 4.14
C THR A 113 -12.97 15.50 3.73
N GLY A 114 -12.63 15.59 2.45
CA GLY A 114 -11.69 16.59 1.97
C GLY A 114 -11.09 16.31 0.60
N THR A 115 -10.06 17.08 0.28
CA THR A 115 -9.37 17.07 -1.02
C THR A 115 -7.95 16.52 -0.92
N THR A 116 -7.53 16.14 0.28
CA THR A 116 -6.17 15.72 0.58
C THR A 116 -6.05 14.21 0.49
N THR A 117 -4.91 13.74 -0.04
CA THR A 117 -4.53 12.33 0.05
C THR A 117 -4.47 11.88 1.51
N LEU A 118 -5.10 10.74 1.83
CA LEU A 118 -5.19 10.24 3.20
C LEU A 118 -3.82 9.84 3.76
N ILE A 119 -3.01 9.15 2.95
CA ILE A 119 -1.66 8.73 3.33
C ILE A 119 -0.70 9.08 2.20
N LYS A 120 0.25 9.98 2.50
CA LYS A 120 1.24 10.45 1.54
C LYS A 120 2.64 10.01 1.94
N PHE A 121 3.33 9.38 0.99
CA PHE A 121 4.75 9.07 1.05
C PHE A 121 5.49 10.03 0.15
N GLN A 122 6.69 10.41 0.56
CA GLN A 122 7.56 11.34 -0.14
C GLN A 122 9.02 10.89 0.03
N GLY A 123 9.42 9.89 -0.75
CA GLY A 123 10.76 9.30 -0.68
C GLY A 123 10.96 8.52 0.62
N ASN A 124 10.09 7.54 0.85
CA ASN A 124 10.04 6.73 2.06
C ASN A 124 10.28 5.27 1.75
N ASN A 125 10.89 4.57 2.71
CA ASN A 125 11.12 3.16 2.58
C ASN A 125 10.76 2.36 3.83
N ASN A 126 10.47 1.07 3.64
CA ASN A 126 10.11 0.16 4.73
C ASN A 126 8.94 0.68 5.60
N ILE A 127 8.02 1.44 5.00
CA ILE A 127 6.78 1.85 5.65
C ILE A 127 5.73 0.76 5.42
N ARG A 128 4.98 0.41 6.46
CA ARG A 128 3.88 -0.56 6.39
C ARG A 128 2.56 0.06 6.80
N ILE A 129 1.54 -0.06 5.95
CA ILE A 129 0.16 0.37 6.21
C ILE A 129 -0.71 -0.87 6.29
N THR A 130 -1.19 -1.21 7.49
CA THR A 130 -1.89 -2.50 7.68
C THR A 130 -3.10 -2.47 8.60
N ARG A 131 -4.10 -3.32 8.32
CA ARG A 131 -5.32 -3.46 9.16
C ARG A 131 -6.10 -2.16 9.32
N ASN A 132 -6.14 -1.34 8.28
CA ASN A 132 -6.90 -0.09 8.27
C ASN A 132 -8.18 -0.22 7.43
N ASP A 133 -9.15 0.63 7.71
CA ASP A 133 -10.41 0.77 6.98
C ASP A 133 -10.47 2.16 6.37
N PHE A 134 -10.75 2.26 5.07
CA PHE A 134 -10.68 3.52 4.34
C PHE A 134 -11.99 3.90 3.66
N THR A 135 -12.48 5.10 3.99
CA THR A 135 -13.43 5.88 3.21
C THR A 135 -13.02 7.36 3.16
N LEU A 136 -13.31 8.01 2.04
CA LEU A 136 -13.08 9.44 1.87
C LEU A 136 -14.20 10.05 1.02
N THR A 137 -14.93 10.99 1.62
CA THR A 137 -15.88 11.84 0.90
C THR A 137 -15.13 13.04 0.31
N VAL A 138 -15.11 13.13 -1.01
CA VAL A 138 -14.47 14.25 -1.72
C VAL A 138 -15.57 15.25 -2.12
N PRO A 139 -15.41 16.56 -1.83
CA PRO A 139 -16.39 17.58 -2.25
C PRO A 139 -16.60 17.64 -3.77
N ASP A 140 -17.80 18.01 -4.19
CA ASP A 140 -18.16 18.15 -5.60
C ASP A 140 -17.21 19.06 -6.37
N GLY A 141 -16.91 18.69 -7.62
CA GLY A 141 -16.00 19.43 -8.51
C GLY A 141 -14.51 19.21 -8.23
N VAL A 142 -14.14 18.49 -7.17
CA VAL A 142 -12.74 18.10 -6.90
C VAL A 142 -12.45 16.74 -7.53
N THR A 143 -11.33 16.64 -8.23
CA THR A 143 -10.91 15.45 -8.97
C THR A 143 -9.50 15.01 -8.59
N GLY A 144 -9.13 13.77 -8.97
CA GLY A 144 -7.77 13.26 -8.85
C GLY A 144 -7.29 12.94 -7.42
N VAL A 145 -8.20 12.80 -6.45
CA VAL A 145 -7.82 12.54 -5.05
C VAL A 145 -7.44 11.08 -4.86
N LYS A 146 -6.14 10.84 -4.71
CA LYS A 146 -5.53 9.55 -4.38
C LYS A 146 -5.68 9.28 -2.89
N TRP A 147 -6.05 8.07 -2.46
CA TRP A 147 -6.16 7.77 -1.03
C TRP A 147 -4.79 7.46 -0.42
N ILE A 148 -4.01 6.60 -1.06
CA ILE A 148 -2.60 6.37 -0.74
C ILE A 148 -1.76 6.76 -1.95
N LEU A 149 -0.78 7.64 -1.74
CA LEU A 149 0.23 8.00 -2.73
C LEU A 149 1.60 7.56 -2.25
N ILE A 150 2.20 6.59 -2.94
CA ILE A 150 3.61 6.22 -2.77
C ILE A 150 4.42 7.04 -3.78
N GLY A 151 4.86 8.23 -3.38
CA GLY A 151 5.61 9.16 -4.23
C GLY A 151 7.06 9.32 -3.82
N GLY A 152 7.89 9.84 -4.72
CA GLY A 152 9.25 10.28 -4.43
C GLY A 152 9.33 11.78 -4.11
N VAL A 153 10.53 12.33 -4.19
CA VAL A 153 10.81 13.77 -4.01
C VAL A 153 10.95 14.42 -5.38
N TYR A 154 10.15 15.45 -5.66
CA TYR A 154 10.04 16.03 -7.01
C TYR A 154 11.36 16.66 -7.52
N ASN A 155 12.19 17.19 -6.63
CA ASN A 155 13.47 17.84 -6.95
C ASN A 155 14.69 16.94 -6.71
N ASP A 156 14.48 15.64 -6.48
CA ASP A 156 15.55 14.64 -6.43
C ASP A 156 15.86 14.20 -7.86
N THR A 157 16.62 15.01 -8.60
CA THR A 157 16.72 14.89 -10.06
C THR A 157 17.92 14.08 -10.54
N THR A 158 18.87 13.74 -9.65
CA THR A 158 20.16 13.17 -10.01
C THR A 158 20.35 11.78 -9.40
N PRO A 159 20.52 10.72 -10.21
CA PRO A 159 20.89 9.39 -9.72
C PRO A 159 22.30 9.34 -9.10
N PRO A 160 22.55 8.52 -8.06
CA PRO A 160 21.54 7.79 -7.29
C PRO A 160 20.65 8.75 -6.51
N TYR A 161 19.35 8.53 -6.60
CA TYR A 161 18.34 9.37 -5.96
C TYR A 161 18.47 9.30 -4.43
N GLN A 162 18.44 10.45 -3.76
CA GLN A 162 18.59 10.52 -2.31
C GLN A 162 17.36 9.96 -1.57
N PHE A 163 16.17 10.18 -2.13
CA PHE A 163 14.88 9.89 -1.53
C PHE A 163 13.96 9.19 -2.53
N LEU A 164 14.44 8.11 -3.15
CA LEU A 164 13.58 7.20 -3.89
C LEU A 164 12.75 6.39 -2.90
N SER A 165 11.43 6.37 -3.08
CA SER A 165 10.59 5.45 -2.31
C SER A 165 10.86 4.01 -2.70
N HIS A 166 10.89 3.11 -1.71
CA HIS A 166 11.05 1.69 -1.99
C HIS A 166 10.65 0.78 -0.83
N HIS A 167 10.44 -0.51 -1.08
CA HIS A 167 10.26 -1.52 -0.04
C HIS A 167 9.10 -1.23 0.93
N ASN A 168 8.07 -0.50 0.48
CA ASN A 168 6.89 -0.24 1.29
C ASN A 168 5.89 -1.39 1.17
N ARG A 169 5.01 -1.54 2.18
CA ARG A 169 4.00 -2.59 2.19
C ARG A 169 2.62 -2.06 2.58
N ILE A 170 1.63 -2.31 1.73
CA ILE A 170 0.22 -1.98 1.99
C ILE A 170 -0.54 -3.30 2.08
N ASP A 171 -0.96 -3.70 3.28
CA ASP A 171 -1.53 -5.04 3.49
C ASP A 171 -2.69 -5.16 4.47
N HIS A 172 -3.61 -6.11 4.25
CA HIS A 172 -4.76 -6.34 5.14
C HIS A 172 -5.64 -5.11 5.38
N ASN A 173 -5.77 -4.21 4.40
CA ASN A 173 -6.65 -3.05 4.49
C ASN A 173 -7.96 -3.28 3.74
N ASN A 174 -9.00 -2.56 4.15
CA ASN A 174 -10.29 -2.50 3.46
C ASN A 174 -10.46 -1.11 2.82
N PHE A 175 -10.50 -1.05 1.49
CA PHE A 175 -10.73 0.15 0.70
C PHE A 175 -12.11 0.07 0.04
N HIS A 176 -13.01 1.00 0.33
CA HIS A 176 -14.38 0.85 -0.17
C HIS A 176 -15.13 2.15 -0.44
N ASP A 177 -16.06 2.08 -1.40
CA ASP A 177 -17.04 3.14 -1.68
C ASP A 177 -16.41 4.43 -2.22
N LYS A 178 -15.37 4.31 -3.06
CA LYS A 178 -14.77 5.45 -3.77
C LYS A 178 -15.61 5.82 -4.99
N ASN A 179 -16.10 7.05 -5.01
CA ASN A 179 -17.01 7.55 -6.05
C ASN A 179 -16.55 8.82 -6.76
N THR A 180 -15.26 9.11 -6.67
CA THR A 180 -14.62 10.28 -7.27
C THR A 180 -13.30 9.89 -7.93
N LEU A 181 -12.83 10.71 -8.87
CA LEU A 181 -11.55 10.54 -9.54
C LEU A 181 -10.36 10.46 -8.54
N GLY A 182 -9.27 9.86 -9.02
CA GLY A 182 -8.11 9.40 -8.26
C GLY A 182 -8.15 7.89 -7.99
N ASN A 183 -7.11 7.36 -7.35
CA ASN A 183 -6.97 5.93 -7.08
C ASN A 183 -7.16 5.59 -5.60
N PHE A 184 -7.43 4.32 -5.27
CA PHE A 184 -7.19 3.87 -3.89
C PHE A 184 -5.69 3.90 -3.60
N ILE A 185 -4.87 3.33 -4.48
CA ILE A 185 -3.41 3.35 -4.35
C ILE A 185 -2.79 3.83 -5.66
N THR A 186 -1.92 4.82 -5.56
CA THR A 186 -1.02 5.21 -6.65
C THR A 186 0.43 4.96 -6.23
N ILE A 187 1.14 4.13 -6.98
CA ILE A 187 2.59 4.08 -6.96
C ILE A 187 3.09 5.06 -8.01
N ASP A 188 3.80 6.07 -7.55
CA ASP A 188 4.42 7.12 -8.35
C ASP A 188 5.94 6.99 -8.15
N GLY A 189 6.69 8.08 -8.31
CA GLY A 189 8.13 8.03 -8.13
C GLY A 189 8.77 9.39 -8.03
N THR A 190 10.05 9.43 -8.40
CA THR A 190 10.88 10.64 -8.39
C THR A 190 11.04 11.19 -9.81
N ASN A 191 10.88 12.52 -9.92
CA ASN A 191 11.19 13.33 -11.09
C ASN A 191 10.62 12.84 -12.45
N SER A 192 9.45 12.19 -12.47
CA SER A 192 8.88 11.64 -13.72
C SER A 192 9.77 10.62 -14.44
N VAL A 193 10.81 10.10 -13.79
CA VAL A 193 11.80 9.19 -14.39
C VAL A 193 11.77 7.82 -13.74
N GLN A 194 11.88 7.75 -12.42
CA GLN A 194 12.01 6.48 -11.70
C GLN A 194 10.84 6.28 -10.75
N VAL A 195 10.03 5.26 -11.03
CA VAL A 195 8.96 4.78 -10.15
C VAL A 195 9.54 4.21 -8.85
N SER A 196 8.78 4.28 -7.75
CA SER A 196 9.08 3.61 -6.49
C SER A 196 9.35 2.12 -6.69
N GLN A 197 10.30 1.55 -5.95
CA GLN A 197 10.80 0.19 -6.21
C GLN A 197 10.50 -0.82 -5.09
N TYR A 198 10.25 -2.08 -5.44
CA TYR A 198 10.08 -3.18 -4.48
C TYR A 198 8.91 -3.00 -3.49
N ASP A 199 7.93 -2.16 -3.84
CA ASP A 199 6.72 -2.05 -3.03
C ASP A 199 5.86 -3.32 -3.14
N ARG A 200 5.13 -3.62 -2.07
CA ARG A 200 4.24 -4.78 -2.00
C ARG A 200 2.83 -4.37 -1.58
N ILE A 201 1.84 -4.80 -2.34
CA ILE A 201 0.42 -4.60 -2.06
C ILE A 201 -0.22 -5.98 -1.94
N ASP A 202 -0.59 -6.39 -0.72
CA ASP A 202 -1.05 -7.77 -0.48
C ASP A 202 -2.19 -7.93 0.53
N HIS A 203 -3.06 -8.92 0.32
CA HIS A 203 -4.18 -9.24 1.24
C HIS A 203 -5.14 -8.07 1.51
N ASN A 204 -5.28 -7.12 0.57
CA ASN A 204 -6.25 -6.04 0.70
C ASN A 204 -7.58 -6.41 0.03
N LEU A 205 -8.66 -5.81 0.55
CA LEU A 205 -9.97 -5.78 -0.09
C LEU A 205 -10.18 -4.41 -0.72
N PHE A 206 -10.36 -4.38 -2.04
CA PHE A 206 -10.78 -3.21 -2.79
C PHE A 206 -12.20 -3.45 -3.28
N ARG A 207 -13.16 -2.60 -2.89
CA ARG A 207 -14.54 -2.78 -3.34
C ARG A 207 -15.28 -1.50 -3.65
N ASN A 208 -16.28 -1.58 -4.51
CA ASN A 208 -17.19 -0.48 -4.81
C ASN A 208 -16.45 0.81 -5.22
N ASN A 209 -15.59 0.71 -6.23
CA ASN A 209 -14.99 1.88 -6.85
C ASN A 209 -15.81 2.22 -8.10
N GLY A 210 -16.49 3.36 -8.15
CA GLY A 210 -17.38 3.71 -9.26
C GLY A 210 -18.25 4.91 -8.91
N PRO A 211 -18.94 5.54 -9.87
CA PRO A 211 -19.26 5.04 -11.21
C PRO A 211 -18.09 5.11 -12.20
N ARG A 212 -18.30 4.55 -13.40
CA ARG A 212 -17.34 4.59 -14.52
C ARG A 212 -17.02 6.03 -14.91
N ALA A 213 -15.76 6.42 -14.73
CA ALA A 213 -15.14 7.59 -15.31
C ALA A 213 -14.52 7.28 -16.67
N VAL A 214 -14.16 8.34 -17.40
CA VAL A 214 -13.41 8.23 -18.66
C VAL A 214 -11.95 7.83 -18.41
N ASN A 215 -11.35 8.35 -17.34
CA ASN A 215 -9.96 8.12 -16.95
C ASN A 215 -9.75 8.53 -15.48
N GLU A 216 -8.63 8.10 -14.90
CA GLU A 216 -8.12 8.46 -13.58
C GLU A 216 -8.97 7.95 -12.41
N GLN A 217 -9.60 6.78 -12.54
CA GLN A 217 -10.30 6.16 -11.40
C GLN A 217 -9.96 4.68 -11.25
N GLU A 218 -8.72 4.30 -11.57
CA GLU A 218 -8.22 2.93 -11.35
C GLU A 218 -8.22 2.58 -9.86
N ALA A 219 -8.46 1.33 -9.47
CA ALA A 219 -8.31 0.93 -8.08
C ALA A 219 -6.84 1.06 -7.63
N VAL A 220 -5.94 0.52 -8.45
CA VAL A 220 -4.49 0.62 -8.25
C VAL A 220 -3.82 1.09 -9.55
N ARG A 221 -2.95 2.09 -9.46
CA ARG A 221 -2.10 2.54 -10.56
C ARG A 221 -0.62 2.42 -10.19
N MET A 222 0.16 1.78 -11.05
CA MET A 222 1.59 1.56 -10.83
C MET A 222 2.41 2.28 -11.90
N GLY A 223 2.92 3.46 -11.58
CA GLY A 223 3.58 4.37 -12.52
C GLY A 223 2.59 5.20 -13.36
N TRP A 224 3.13 5.86 -14.39
CA TRP A 224 2.38 6.62 -15.40
C TRP A 224 3.25 6.80 -16.64
N SER A 225 2.69 7.40 -17.71
CA SER A 225 3.32 7.39 -19.05
C SER A 225 4.79 7.83 -19.05
N ALA A 226 5.14 8.92 -18.35
CA ALA A 226 6.52 9.44 -18.33
C ALA A 226 7.52 8.47 -17.67
N MET A 227 7.08 7.68 -16.68
CA MET A 227 7.90 6.71 -15.94
C MET A 227 7.78 5.29 -16.48
N SER A 228 7.10 5.07 -17.61
CA SER A 228 6.74 3.72 -18.03
C SER A 228 7.90 2.82 -18.45
N ASN A 229 9.03 3.42 -18.80
CA ASN A 229 10.29 2.72 -19.02
C ASN A 229 11.10 2.54 -17.72
N SER A 230 10.52 2.67 -16.53
CA SER A 230 11.22 2.42 -15.27
C SER A 230 10.77 1.13 -14.61
N SER A 231 11.74 0.36 -14.10
CA SER A 231 11.48 -0.87 -13.38
C SER A 231 11.03 -0.58 -11.96
N ALA A 232 9.83 -1.07 -11.62
CA ALA A 232 9.25 -0.90 -10.30
C ALA A 232 9.49 -2.11 -9.39
N TYR A 233 9.56 -3.32 -9.95
CA TYR A 233 9.62 -4.54 -9.14
C TYR A 233 8.50 -4.64 -8.10
N THR A 234 7.35 -3.97 -8.34
CA THR A 234 6.22 -4.00 -7.42
C THR A 234 5.59 -5.39 -7.46
N ILE A 235 5.23 -5.90 -6.27
CA ILE A 235 4.45 -7.13 -6.12
C ILE A 235 3.02 -6.78 -5.70
N LEU A 236 2.06 -7.06 -6.58
CA LEU A 236 0.62 -7.00 -6.28
C LEU A 236 0.09 -8.43 -6.15
N GLU A 237 -0.19 -8.89 -4.93
CA GLU A 237 -0.57 -10.29 -4.72
C GLU A 237 -1.64 -10.57 -3.66
N ASN A 238 -2.41 -11.63 -3.83
CA ASN A 238 -3.39 -12.08 -2.85
C ASN A 238 -4.44 -11.01 -2.46
N ASN A 239 -4.73 -10.05 -3.35
CA ASN A 239 -5.78 -9.06 -3.12
C ASN A 239 -7.12 -9.51 -3.72
N LEU A 240 -8.21 -8.96 -3.18
CA LEU A 240 -9.55 -9.11 -3.72
C LEU A 240 -10.05 -7.76 -4.27
N PHE A 241 -10.43 -7.74 -5.54
CA PHE A 241 -11.08 -6.63 -6.21
C PHE A 241 -12.53 -7.00 -6.51
N GLU A 242 -13.48 -6.27 -5.92
CA GLU A 242 -14.93 -6.50 -6.08
C GLU A 242 -15.63 -5.23 -6.56
N ASN A 243 -16.26 -5.28 -7.72
CA ASN A 243 -17.01 -4.12 -8.25
C ASN A 243 -16.15 -2.83 -8.29
N CYS A 244 -14.90 -2.98 -8.70
CA CYS A 244 -13.98 -1.88 -8.99
C CYS A 244 -14.18 -1.40 -10.43
N ASP A 245 -15.23 -0.62 -10.63
CA ASP A 245 -15.75 -0.21 -11.92
C ASP A 245 -15.48 1.25 -12.28
N GLY A 246 -14.60 1.93 -11.54
CA GLY A 246 -14.30 3.35 -11.74
C GLY A 246 -13.65 3.66 -13.08
N ASP A 247 -12.90 2.73 -13.67
CA ASP A 247 -12.10 2.96 -14.87
C ASP A 247 -12.05 1.69 -15.74
N PRO A 248 -11.86 1.79 -17.07
CA PRO A 248 -11.51 0.63 -17.92
C PRO A 248 -10.36 -0.23 -17.38
N GLU A 249 -9.48 0.38 -16.58
CA GLU A 249 -8.35 -0.26 -15.93
C GLU A 249 -8.64 -0.45 -14.43
N ILE A 250 -9.01 -1.66 -14.02
CA ILE A 250 -9.18 -2.01 -12.59
C ILE A 250 -7.84 -1.79 -11.88
N VAL A 251 -6.79 -2.35 -12.48
CA VAL A 251 -5.39 -2.13 -12.14
C VAL A 251 -4.71 -1.67 -13.42
N SER A 252 -3.99 -0.54 -13.35
CA SER A 252 -3.22 -0.04 -14.48
C SER A 252 -1.73 -0.05 -14.21
N VAL A 253 -1.05 -0.97 -14.89
CA VAL A 253 0.40 -1.15 -14.84
C VAL A 253 1.04 -0.26 -15.89
N LYS A 254 1.78 0.75 -15.47
CA LYS A 254 2.46 1.75 -16.28
C LYS A 254 3.95 1.84 -15.89
N SER A 255 4.57 0.68 -15.67
CA SER A 255 5.99 0.48 -15.30
C SER A 255 6.47 -0.93 -15.69
N CYS A 256 7.77 -1.19 -15.56
CA CYS A 256 8.38 -2.48 -15.90
C CYS A 256 8.58 -3.41 -14.70
N ASP A 257 8.76 -4.70 -14.99
CA ASP A 257 9.23 -5.76 -14.07
C ASP A 257 8.35 -5.96 -12.83
N ASN A 258 7.06 -5.66 -12.92
CA ASN A 258 6.09 -5.92 -11.86
C ASN A 258 5.68 -7.40 -11.82
N ILE A 259 5.29 -7.88 -10.64
CA ILE A 259 4.68 -9.20 -10.43
C ILE A 259 3.25 -9.00 -9.94
N ILE A 260 2.27 -9.47 -10.72
CA ILE A 260 0.85 -9.45 -10.39
C ILE A 260 0.38 -10.90 -10.27
N ARG A 261 0.17 -11.40 -9.05
CA ARG A 261 -0.14 -12.82 -8.86
C ARG A 261 -1.17 -13.15 -7.80
N HIS A 262 -1.91 -14.24 -7.98
CA HIS A 262 -2.86 -14.75 -6.99
C HIS A 262 -3.92 -13.73 -6.52
N ASN A 263 -4.20 -12.70 -7.32
CA ASN A 263 -5.29 -11.77 -7.03
C ASN A 263 -6.61 -12.36 -7.55
N THR A 264 -7.71 -11.98 -6.91
CA THR A 264 -9.06 -12.33 -7.35
C THR A 264 -9.78 -11.07 -7.83
N PHE A 265 -10.23 -11.09 -9.07
CA PHE A 265 -11.07 -10.08 -9.69
C PHE A 265 -12.48 -10.64 -9.80
N SER A 266 -13.35 -10.21 -8.90
CA SER A 266 -14.70 -10.74 -8.70
C SER A 266 -15.74 -9.73 -9.20
N GLY A 267 -16.32 -10.03 -10.37
CA GLY A 267 -17.40 -9.27 -10.98
C GLY A 267 -17.04 -7.84 -11.38
N ASN A 268 -15.78 -7.49 -11.63
CA ASN A 268 -15.39 -6.11 -11.99
C ASN A 268 -15.69 -5.80 -13.45
N TYR A 269 -16.14 -4.57 -13.74
CA TYR A 269 -16.13 -4.04 -15.10
C TYR A 269 -14.76 -3.45 -15.45
N GLY A 270 -14.15 -3.87 -16.55
CA GLY A 270 -12.80 -3.47 -16.95
C GLY A 270 -11.77 -4.60 -16.85
N SER A 271 -10.49 -4.25 -16.87
CA SER A 271 -9.38 -5.20 -17.00
C SER A 271 -8.22 -4.94 -16.04
N LEU A 272 -7.43 -5.99 -15.76
CA LEU A 272 -6.02 -5.81 -15.39
C LEU A 272 -5.27 -5.38 -16.65
N SER A 273 -4.85 -4.11 -16.68
CA SER A 273 -4.26 -3.49 -17.87
C SER A 273 -2.75 -3.37 -17.71
N LEU A 274 -2.00 -4.14 -18.50
CA LEU A 274 -0.58 -3.92 -18.75
C LEU A 274 -0.46 -2.76 -19.73
N ARG A 275 -0.73 -1.54 -19.26
CA ARG A 275 -1.00 -0.37 -20.10
C ARG A 275 0.24 0.24 -20.73
N SER A 276 1.37 0.22 -20.02
CA SER A 276 2.67 0.67 -20.50
C SER A 276 3.79 -0.02 -19.69
N GLY A 277 5.01 0.02 -20.20
CA GLY A 277 6.13 -0.76 -19.67
C GLY A 277 6.24 -2.15 -20.32
N ARG A 278 7.09 -3.01 -19.75
CA ARG A 278 7.45 -4.33 -20.31
C ARG A 278 7.91 -5.29 -19.21
N ARG A 279 8.03 -6.58 -19.54
CA ARG A 279 8.54 -7.63 -18.62
C ARG A 279 7.75 -7.83 -17.32
N ASN A 280 6.48 -7.41 -17.31
CA ASN A 280 5.58 -7.72 -16.21
C ASN A 280 5.15 -9.19 -16.24
N LEU A 281 5.09 -9.81 -15.06
CA LEU A 281 4.56 -11.16 -14.83
C LEU A 281 3.12 -11.08 -14.31
N VAL A 282 2.19 -11.76 -14.98
CA VAL A 282 0.80 -11.95 -14.55
C VAL A 282 0.58 -13.44 -14.34
N ASP A 283 0.58 -13.89 -13.09
CA ASP A 283 0.63 -15.32 -12.73
C ASP A 283 -0.50 -15.75 -11.78
N GLY A 284 -1.28 -16.75 -12.15
CA GLY A 284 -2.20 -17.41 -11.20
C GLY A 284 -3.30 -16.51 -10.64
N ASN A 285 -3.73 -15.48 -11.37
CA ASN A 285 -4.86 -14.63 -10.98
C ASN A 285 -6.20 -15.22 -11.42
N TYR A 286 -7.27 -14.92 -10.69
CA TYR A 286 -8.62 -15.42 -10.96
C TYR A 286 -9.53 -14.28 -11.38
N PHE A 287 -10.19 -14.41 -12.54
CA PHE A 287 -11.13 -13.44 -13.08
C PHE A 287 -12.50 -14.08 -13.22
N PHE A 288 -13.43 -13.67 -12.36
CA PHE A 288 -14.80 -14.18 -12.35
C PHE A 288 -15.76 -13.09 -12.81
N GLY A 289 -16.53 -13.35 -13.86
CA GLY A 289 -17.58 -12.44 -14.29
C GLY A 289 -18.83 -12.51 -13.41
N ASN A 290 -18.97 -13.55 -12.57
CA ASN A 290 -20.03 -13.70 -11.56
C ASN A 290 -21.46 -13.50 -12.08
N LYS A 291 -21.73 -13.86 -13.35
CA LYS A 291 -23.02 -13.63 -14.02
C LYS A 291 -23.45 -12.15 -14.00
N ARG A 292 -22.50 -11.22 -13.78
CA ARG A 292 -22.79 -9.80 -13.80
C ARG A 292 -23.23 -9.43 -15.22
N PRO A 293 -24.38 -8.75 -15.39
CA PRO A 293 -24.87 -8.38 -16.71
C PRO A 293 -23.91 -7.41 -17.39
N VAL A 294 -24.08 -7.18 -18.69
CA VAL A 294 -23.45 -6.04 -19.36
C VAL A 294 -24.03 -4.77 -18.73
N GLY A 295 -23.16 -3.87 -18.26
CA GLY A 295 -23.56 -2.61 -17.66
C GLY A 295 -23.58 -1.47 -18.66
N LEU A 296 -23.96 -0.28 -18.18
CA LEU A 296 -23.83 0.99 -18.89
C LEU A 296 -22.92 1.92 -18.08
N ALA A 297 -22.07 2.67 -18.77
CA ALA A 297 -21.28 3.75 -18.19
C ALA A 297 -22.19 4.94 -17.82
N GLY A 298 -21.61 5.96 -17.18
CA GLY A 298 -22.35 7.15 -16.75
C GLY A 298 -22.94 7.99 -17.91
N ASP A 299 -22.49 7.77 -19.15
CA ASP A 299 -23.06 8.39 -20.35
C ASP A 299 -24.40 7.77 -20.79
N GLY A 300 -24.79 6.64 -20.20
CA GLY A 300 -26.03 5.92 -20.51
C GLY A 300 -26.04 5.20 -21.87
N VAL A 301 -24.92 5.19 -22.61
CA VAL A 301 -24.84 4.63 -23.97
C VAL A 301 -23.70 3.63 -24.10
N SER A 302 -22.55 3.89 -23.48
CA SER A 302 -21.39 3.02 -23.56
C SER A 302 -21.58 1.81 -22.66
N HIS A 303 -21.53 0.61 -23.24
CA HIS A 303 -21.56 -0.62 -22.46
C HIS A 303 -20.25 -0.82 -21.70
N VAL A 304 -20.36 -1.33 -20.48
CA VAL A 304 -19.22 -1.78 -19.66
C VAL A 304 -19.34 -3.26 -19.38
N TYR A 305 -18.20 -3.95 -19.39
CA TYR A 305 -18.15 -5.41 -19.42
C TYR A 305 -17.20 -5.95 -18.36
N THR A 306 -17.48 -7.17 -17.90
CA THR A 306 -16.53 -7.90 -17.08
C THR A 306 -15.38 -8.42 -17.94
N GLY A 307 -14.15 -8.04 -17.59
CA GLY A 307 -12.97 -8.32 -18.39
C GLY A 307 -11.85 -9.00 -17.61
N GLY A 308 -10.82 -9.42 -18.35
CA GLY A 308 -9.67 -10.13 -17.83
C GLY A 308 -8.39 -9.30 -17.94
N VAL A 309 -7.44 -9.73 -18.76
CA VAL A 309 -6.14 -9.06 -18.92
C VAL A 309 -6.06 -8.34 -20.27
N ARG A 310 -5.71 -7.06 -20.24
CA ARG A 310 -5.45 -6.23 -21.43
C ARG A 310 -3.96 -5.93 -21.54
N ILE A 311 -3.36 -6.24 -22.68
CA ILE A 311 -1.91 -6.32 -22.85
C ILE A 311 -1.44 -5.33 -23.93
N TYR A 312 -0.68 -4.33 -23.49
CA TYR A 312 0.18 -3.49 -24.32
C TYR A 312 1.65 -3.90 -24.08
N GLY A 313 2.59 -3.34 -24.84
CA GLY A 313 4.01 -3.52 -24.55
C GLY A 313 4.57 -4.90 -24.97
N LEU A 314 5.73 -5.25 -24.41
CA LEU A 314 6.56 -6.37 -24.86
C LEU A 314 7.05 -7.21 -23.66
N ASP A 315 7.47 -8.45 -23.95
CA ASP A 315 8.14 -9.38 -23.03
C ASP A 315 7.37 -9.73 -21.75
N HIS A 316 6.05 -9.55 -21.75
CA HIS A 316 5.19 -9.97 -20.65
C HIS A 316 5.09 -11.49 -20.56
N ILE A 317 4.97 -12.00 -19.34
CA ILE A 317 4.64 -13.41 -19.09
C ILE A 317 3.24 -13.43 -18.47
N ILE A 318 2.28 -14.03 -19.16
CA ILE A 318 0.90 -14.20 -18.69
C ILE A 318 0.64 -15.70 -18.60
N VAL A 319 0.61 -16.26 -17.38
CA VAL A 319 0.62 -17.71 -17.14
C VAL A 319 -0.30 -18.10 -15.98
N ASN A 320 -0.87 -19.30 -16.01
CA ASN A 320 -1.72 -19.87 -14.94
C ASN A 320 -2.97 -19.06 -14.53
N ASN A 321 -3.36 -18.02 -15.27
CA ASN A 321 -4.54 -17.22 -14.95
C ASN A 321 -5.83 -17.96 -15.33
N TYR A 322 -6.86 -17.84 -14.50
CA TYR A 322 -8.17 -18.47 -14.70
C TYR A 322 -9.23 -17.42 -15.02
N PHE A 323 -10.04 -17.66 -16.05
CA PHE A 323 -11.07 -16.74 -16.54
C PHE A 323 -12.40 -17.48 -16.65
N GLU A 324 -13.43 -17.01 -15.95
CA GLU A 324 -14.75 -17.65 -15.94
C GLU A 324 -15.88 -16.62 -16.03
N GLY A 325 -16.83 -16.85 -16.95
CA GLY A 325 -18.08 -16.09 -17.00
C GLY A 325 -17.93 -14.61 -17.35
N LEU A 326 -16.78 -14.19 -17.89
CA LEU A 326 -16.55 -12.83 -18.38
C LEU A 326 -17.34 -12.57 -19.66
N ASN A 327 -17.87 -11.35 -19.82
CA ASN A 327 -18.73 -10.98 -20.95
C ASN A 327 -18.11 -9.93 -21.88
N GLY A 328 -16.89 -9.46 -21.59
CA GLY A 328 -16.25 -8.40 -22.34
C GLY A 328 -15.72 -8.79 -23.70
N THR A 329 -15.61 -7.78 -24.54
CA THR A 329 -15.13 -7.87 -25.92
C THR A 329 -14.12 -6.75 -26.18
N LYS A 330 -13.35 -6.86 -27.28
CA LYS A 330 -12.33 -5.87 -27.66
C LYS A 330 -11.34 -5.60 -26.51
N PHE A 331 -11.46 -4.45 -25.84
CA PHE A 331 -10.56 -4.04 -24.76
C PHE A 331 -10.85 -4.73 -23.43
N ASP A 332 -12.09 -5.18 -23.20
CA ASP A 332 -12.51 -5.90 -21.99
C ASP A 332 -12.59 -7.42 -22.22
N ALA A 333 -12.04 -7.93 -23.33
CA ALA A 333 -12.01 -9.38 -23.56
C ALA A 333 -11.29 -10.12 -22.40
N PRO A 334 -11.56 -11.42 -22.18
CA PRO A 334 -10.85 -12.22 -21.17
C PRO A 334 -9.33 -12.09 -21.31
N ILE A 335 -8.83 -12.12 -22.54
CA ILE A 335 -7.47 -11.72 -22.89
C ILE A 335 -7.55 -10.82 -24.13
N SER A 336 -6.97 -9.63 -24.04
CA SER A 336 -6.87 -8.68 -25.14
C SER A 336 -5.42 -8.33 -25.42
N LEU A 337 -4.99 -8.54 -26.67
CA LEU A 337 -3.67 -8.15 -27.16
C LEU A 337 -3.84 -6.93 -28.07
N THR A 338 -3.14 -5.83 -27.77
CA THR A 338 -3.25 -4.59 -28.52
C THR A 338 -1.90 -4.15 -29.06
N GLN A 339 -1.91 -3.54 -30.25
CA GLN A 339 -0.73 -2.88 -30.85
C GLN A 339 -0.35 -1.59 -30.10
N GLY A 340 -1.19 -1.15 -29.16
CA GLY A 340 -1.03 0.06 -28.37
C GLY A 340 -1.49 1.33 -29.06
N ASP A 341 -1.49 2.43 -28.30
CA ASP A 341 -1.91 3.76 -28.76
C ASP A 341 -0.70 4.62 -29.23
N ASP A 342 0.53 4.12 -29.08
CA ASP A 342 1.74 4.91 -29.27
C ASP A 342 2.77 4.21 -30.17
N ILE A 343 2.89 4.75 -31.39
CA ILE A 343 3.88 4.38 -32.42
C ILE A 343 5.29 4.94 -32.11
N GLY A 344 5.45 5.64 -30.97
CA GLY A 344 6.68 6.32 -30.55
C GLY A 344 7.57 5.56 -29.56
N TYR A 345 7.30 4.29 -29.27
CA TYR A 345 8.14 3.48 -28.38
C TYR A 345 9.50 3.21 -29.04
N SER A 346 10.43 4.16 -28.92
CA SER A 346 11.85 3.91 -29.19
C SER A 346 12.29 2.74 -28.33
N GLY A 347 13.09 1.83 -28.89
CA GLY A 347 13.62 0.64 -28.23
C GLY A 347 14.54 0.90 -27.02
N ALA A 348 14.36 1.99 -26.28
CA ALA A 348 15.02 2.24 -25.01
C ALA A 348 14.68 1.10 -24.03
N ASN A 349 15.69 0.47 -23.43
CA ASN A 349 15.50 -0.52 -22.37
C ASN A 349 14.89 0.13 -21.13
N CYS A 350 14.19 -0.63 -20.28
CA CYS A 350 13.79 -0.04 -18.99
C CYS A 350 15.03 0.31 -18.18
N THR A 351 14.92 1.36 -17.35
CA THR A 351 15.97 1.71 -16.41
C THR A 351 16.25 0.52 -15.49
N PRO A 352 17.53 0.17 -15.26
CA PRO A 352 17.88 -0.94 -14.39
C PRO A 352 17.50 -0.64 -12.93
N ASP A 353 17.62 -1.66 -12.07
CA ASP A 353 17.60 -1.51 -10.61
C ASP A 353 18.47 -0.31 -10.18
N SER A 354 17.94 0.50 -9.27
CA SER A 354 18.67 1.67 -8.77
C SER A 354 19.74 1.30 -7.71
N GLY A 355 19.93 0.00 -7.44
CA GLY A 355 20.98 -0.52 -6.56
C GLY A 355 20.64 -0.36 -5.08
N LEU A 356 19.35 -0.44 -4.75
CA LEU A 356 18.83 -0.31 -3.39
C LEU A 356 19.01 -1.65 -2.65
N ASN A 357 19.58 -1.60 -1.44
CA ASN A 357 19.73 -2.76 -0.55
C ASN A 357 18.62 -2.81 0.50
#